data_AF-A0A953I2N4-F1
#
_entry.id   AF-A0A953I2N4-F1
#
_cell.length_a   1.000
_cell.length_b   1.000
_cell.length_c   1.000
_cell.angle_alpha   90.00
_cell.angle_beta   90.00
_cell.angle_gamma   90.00
#
_symmetry.space_group_name_H-M   'P 1'
#
loop_
_entity.id
_entity.type
_entity.pdbx_description
1 polymer ?
#
loop_
_entity_poly.entity_id
_entity_poly.type
_entity_poly.pdbx_seq_one_letter_code
_entity_poly.pdbx_strand_id
1 'polypeptide(L)'
;MTLSYPEEALIDSLRRENARLQEENRLLRQLNDLTPAQRRVYQAIAELEQELGYAPTLRQIAERAGLRSTSTVHAHLQRLLQAGLIRRASRTVGYTTRGQAS
;
A
#
# COMPACT_ATOMS: atom_id res chain seq x y z
N MET A 1 6.91 -25.51 40.23
CA MET A 1 7.07 -24.05 40.08
C MET A 1 7.87 -23.81 38.82
N THR A 2 7.18 -23.66 37.68
CA THR A 2 7.82 -23.40 36.39
C THR A 2 8.44 -22.01 36.46
N LEU A 3 9.77 -21.94 36.41
CA LEU A 3 10.51 -20.70 36.33
C LEU A 3 10.02 -19.95 35.08
N SER A 4 9.44 -18.76 35.31
CA SER A 4 8.90 -17.89 34.28
C SER A 4 10.05 -17.40 33.39
N TYR A 5 10.06 -17.83 32.13
CA TYR A 5 11.17 -17.57 31.21
C TYR A 5 11.12 -16.14 30.65
N PRO A 6 12.10 -15.26 30.95
CA PRO A 6 12.26 -13.99 30.25
C PRO A 6 12.66 -14.16 28.77
N GLU A 7 13.23 -15.31 28.41
CA GLU A 7 13.62 -15.64 27.04
C GLU A 7 12.42 -15.92 26.12
N GLU A 8 11.30 -16.44 26.64
CA GLU A 8 10.10 -16.67 25.81
C GLU A 8 9.52 -15.36 25.29
N ALA A 9 9.47 -14.33 26.13
CA ALA A 9 9.04 -12.99 25.73
C ALA A 9 9.96 -12.38 24.65
N LEU A 10 11.28 -12.63 24.75
CA LEU A 10 12.25 -12.19 23.75
C LEU A 10 12.09 -12.95 22.43
N ILE A 11 11.91 -14.27 22.48
CA ILE A 11 11.66 -15.11 21.30
C ILE A 11 10.38 -14.69 20.60
N ASP A 12 9.31 -14.43 21.36
CA ASP A 12 8.04 -13.95 20.80
C ASP A 12 8.15 -12.54 20.23
N SER A 13 8.91 -11.65 20.87
CA SER A 13 9.22 -10.32 20.33
C SER A 13 9.98 -10.43 19.00
N LEU A 14 11.04 -11.25 18.94
CA LEU A 14 11.79 -11.49 17.71
C LEU A 14 10.93 -12.11 16.61
N ARG A 15 10.04 -13.06 16.95
CA ARG A 15 9.12 -13.67 15.98
C ARG A 15 8.15 -12.64 15.39
N ARG A 16 7.58 -11.77 16.23
CA ARG A 16 6.70 -10.68 15.79
C ARG A 16 7.45 -9.71 14.88
N GLU A 17 8.66 -9.32 15.26
CA GLU A 17 9.46 -8.38 14.47
C GLU A 17 9.91 -9.00 13.15
N ASN A 18 10.34 -10.26 13.13
CA ASN A 18 10.65 -10.97 11.89
C ASN A 18 9.43 -11.07 10.96
N ALA A 19 8.25 -11.38 11.50
CA ALA A 19 7.02 -11.43 10.69
C ALA A 19 6.68 -10.06 10.09
N ARG A 20 6.86 -8.98 10.85
CA ARG A 20 6.71 -7.61 10.35
C ARG A 20 7.70 -7.32 9.22
N LEU A 21 8.98 -7.60 9.43
CA LEU A 21 10.04 -7.37 8.44
C LEU A 21 9.82 -8.19 7.16
N GLN A 22 9.32 -9.42 7.27
CA GLN A 22 8.98 -10.24 6.12
C GLN A 22 7.84 -9.64 5.29
N GLU A 23 6.80 -9.11 5.95
CA GLU A 23 5.70 -8.43 5.24
C GLU A 23 6.19 -7.12 4.59
N GLU A 24 7.04 -6.34 5.26
CA GLU A 24 7.62 -5.13 4.68
C GLU A 24 8.47 -5.44 3.45
N ASN A 25 9.37 -6.43 3.54
CA ASN A 25 10.19 -6.87 2.41
C ASN A 25 9.34 -7.38 1.24
N ARG A 26 8.22 -8.04 1.53
CA ARG A 26 7.28 -8.48 0.51
C ARG A 26 6.67 -7.29 -0.23
N LEU A 27 6.21 -6.26 0.47
CA LEU A 27 5.64 -5.06 -0.15
C LEU A 27 6.67 -4.32 -1.00
N LEU A 28 7.90 -4.17 -0.50
CA LEU A 28 9.01 -3.54 -1.22
C LEU A 28 9.34 -4.27 -2.53
N ARG A 29 9.35 -5.61 -2.52
CA ARG A 29 9.52 -6.40 -3.75
C ARG A 29 8.39 -6.15 -4.75
N GLN A 30 7.14 -6.16 -4.28
CA GLN A 30 5.98 -5.89 -5.15
C GLN A 30 5.99 -4.48 -5.74
N LEU A 31 6.48 -3.47 -5.02
CA LEU A 31 6.67 -2.10 -5.53
C LEU A 31 7.75 -2.02 -6.63
N ASN A 32 8.77 -2.87 -6.56
CA ASN A 32 9.80 -2.97 -7.58
C ASN A 32 9.32 -3.70 -8.84
N ASP A 33 8.41 -4.66 -8.70
CA ASP A 33 7.81 -5.40 -9.82
C ASP A 33 6.71 -4.62 -10.57
N LEU A 34 6.38 -3.40 -10.13
CA LEU A 34 5.38 -2.57 -10.80
C LEU A 34 5.86 -2.12 -12.18
N THR A 35 5.01 -2.32 -13.18
CA THR A 35 5.20 -1.72 -14.50
C THR A 35 5.22 -0.18 -14.40
N PRO A 36 5.85 0.53 -15.35
CA PRO A 36 5.89 1.99 -15.34
C PRO A 36 4.52 2.66 -15.30
N ALA A 37 3.49 2.02 -15.86
CA ALA A 37 2.10 2.51 -15.78
C ALA A 37 1.51 2.32 -14.37
N GLN A 38 1.73 1.16 -13.74
CA GLN A 38 1.26 0.91 -12.37
C GLN A 38 1.96 1.80 -11.35
N ARG A 39 3.27 2.02 -11.50
CA ARG A 39 4.05 2.91 -10.64
C ARG A 39 3.52 4.35 -10.73
N ARG A 40 3.19 4.84 -11.93
CA ARG A 40 2.56 6.16 -12.11
C ARG A 40 1.20 6.26 -11.40
N VAL A 41 0.36 5.23 -11.50
CA VAL A 41 -0.93 5.21 -10.79
C VAL A 41 -0.72 5.20 -9.27
N TYR A 42 0.23 4.40 -8.77
CA TYR A 42 0.56 4.36 -7.35
C TYR A 42 1.08 5.72 -6.82
N GLN A 43 2.01 6.34 -7.55
CA GLN A 43 2.54 7.67 -7.23
C GLN A 43 1.45 8.74 -7.26
N ALA A 44 0.58 8.72 -8.28
CA ALA A 44 -0.55 9.63 -8.36
C ALA A 44 -1.46 9.55 -7.13
N ILE A 45 -1.73 8.34 -6.62
CA ILE A 45 -2.53 8.18 -5.39
C ILE A 45 -1.80 8.78 -4.19
N ALA A 46 -0.52 8.45 -4.01
CA ALA A 46 0.27 8.93 -2.89
C ALA A 46 0.41 10.47 -2.88
N GLU A 47 0.74 11.07 -4.02
CA GLU A 47 0.87 12.52 -4.16
C GLU A 47 -0.46 13.23 -3.91
N LEU A 48 -1.55 12.75 -4.52
CA LEU A 48 -2.86 13.36 -4.32
C LEU A 48 -3.36 13.21 -2.88
N GLU A 49 -3.08 12.10 -2.22
CA GLU A 49 -3.41 11.90 -0.80
C GLU A 49 -2.66 12.91 0.09
N GLN A 50 -1.36 13.14 -0.19
CA GLN A 50 -0.54 14.12 0.52
C GLN A 50 -0.97 15.57 0.24
N GLU A 51 -1.31 15.89 -1.01
CA GLU A 51 -1.72 17.24 -1.42
C GLU A 51 -3.13 17.62 -0.96
N LEU A 52 -4.07 16.68 -1.04
CA LEU A 52 -5.48 16.94 -0.80
C LEU A 52 -5.89 16.69 0.66
N GLY A 53 -5.14 15.85 1.38
CA GLY A 53 -5.49 15.40 2.73
C GLY A 53 -6.69 14.44 2.76
N TYR A 54 -7.12 13.93 1.60
CA TYR A 54 -8.18 12.94 1.47
C TYR A 54 -7.91 11.96 0.33
N ALA A 55 -8.60 10.82 0.34
CA ALA A 55 -8.42 9.77 -0.66
C ALA A 55 -8.89 10.26 -2.06
N PRO A 56 -8.01 10.26 -3.09
CA PRO A 56 -8.34 10.77 -4.41
C PRO A 56 -9.36 9.92 -5.16
N THR A 57 -10.12 10.57 -6.04
CA THR A 57 -11.10 9.91 -6.92
C THR A 57 -10.45 9.30 -8.17
N LEU A 58 -11.17 8.37 -8.81
CA LEU A 58 -10.71 7.72 -10.05
C LEU A 58 -10.33 8.73 -11.16
N ARG A 59 -11.07 9.85 -11.28
CA ARG A 59 -10.80 10.90 -12.26
C ARG A 59 -9.51 11.65 -11.95
N GLN A 60 -9.32 12.08 -10.70
CA GLN A 60 -8.09 12.75 -10.27
C GLN A 60 -6.85 11.87 -10.48
N ILE A 61 -6.96 10.57 -10.18
CA ILE A 61 -5.89 9.59 -10.42
C ILE A 61 -5.60 9.47 -11.92
N ALA A 62 -6.62 9.43 -12.78
CA ALA A 62 -6.45 9.34 -14.22
C ALA A 62 -5.71 10.57 -14.80
N GLU A 63 -6.12 11.76 -14.37
CA GLU A 63 -5.50 13.03 -14.78
C GLU A 63 -4.05 13.11 -14.33
N ARG A 64 -3.76 12.83 -13.05
CA ARG A 64 -2.40 12.87 -12.51
C ARG A 64 -1.49 11.81 -13.12
N ALA A 65 -1.98 10.60 -13.35
CA ALA A 65 -1.21 9.52 -13.96
C ALA A 65 -0.99 9.72 -15.48
N GLY A 66 -1.61 10.75 -16.09
CA GLY A 66 -1.54 11.01 -17.53
C GLY A 66 -2.22 9.91 -18.38
N LEU A 67 -3.25 9.26 -17.83
CA LEU A 67 -3.96 8.16 -18.48
C LEU A 67 -5.28 8.64 -19.09
N ARG A 68 -5.47 8.38 -20.38
CA ARG A 68 -6.63 8.87 -21.16
C ARG A 68 -7.96 8.23 -20.79
N SER A 69 -7.95 7.03 -20.19
CA SER A 69 -9.17 6.27 -19.91
C SER A 69 -9.22 5.78 -18.47
N THR A 70 -10.34 6.10 -17.81
CA THR A 70 -10.68 5.61 -16.47
C THR A 70 -10.77 4.08 -16.38
N SER A 71 -11.06 3.39 -17.49
CA SER A 71 -11.07 1.93 -17.56
C SER A 71 -9.66 1.33 -17.42
N THR A 72 -8.66 1.97 -18.02
CA THR A 72 -7.25 1.54 -17.89
C THR A 72 -6.75 1.75 -16.47
N VAL A 73 -7.10 2.90 -15.88
CA VAL A 73 -6.81 3.23 -14.48
C VAL A 73 -7.47 2.19 -13.54
N HIS A 74 -8.73 1.83 -13.78
CA HIS A 74 -9.42 0.82 -13.00
C HIS A 74 -8.68 -0.53 -13.02
N ALA A 75 -8.22 -0.98 -14.19
CA ALA A 75 -7.47 -2.22 -14.31
C ALA A 75 -6.12 -2.20 -13.55
N HIS A 76 -5.44 -1.06 -13.53
CA HIS A 76 -4.22 -0.89 -12.73
C HIS A 76 -4.52 -0.86 -11.23
N LEU A 77 -5.57 -0.17 -10.80
CA LEU A 77 -6.02 -0.13 -9.40
C LEU A 77 -6.38 -1.52 -8.88
N GLN A 78 -7.10 -2.34 -9.67
CA GLN A 78 -7.42 -3.71 -9.29
C GLN A 78 -6.16 -4.55 -9.05
N ARG A 79 -5.15 -4.42 -9.91
CA ARG A 79 -3.86 -5.12 -9.72
C ARG A 79 -3.13 -4.63 -8.47
N LEU A 80 -3.13 -3.33 -8.19
CA LEU A 80 -2.52 -2.75 -6.99
C LEU A 80 -3.26 -3.18 -5.69
N LEU A 81 -4.59 -3.32 -5.74
CA LEU A 81 -5.40 -3.86 -4.64
C LEU A 81 -5.08 -5.32 -4.38
N GLN A 82 -5.02 -6.14 -5.43
CA GLN A 82 -4.66 -7.56 -5.34
C GLN A 82 -3.24 -7.76 -4.82
N ALA A 83 -2.31 -6.88 -5.20
CA ALA A 83 -0.96 -6.87 -4.66
C ALA A 83 -0.91 -6.42 -3.19
N GLY A 84 -1.98 -5.83 -2.64
CA GLY A 84 -2.02 -5.34 -1.27
C GLY A 84 -1.32 -4.00 -1.05
N LEU A 85 -0.90 -3.33 -2.14
CA LEU A 85 -0.15 -2.08 -2.15
C LEU A 85 -1.06 -0.86 -1.90
N ILE A 86 -2.33 -0.95 -2.28
CA ILE A 86 -3.33 0.09 -2.01
C ILE A 86 -4.57 -0.52 -1.35
N ARG A 87 -5.38 0.33 -0.73
CA ARG A 87 -6.66 -0.04 -0.13
C ARG A 87 -7.77 0.91 -0.55
N ARG A 88 -9.01 0.42 -0.53
CA ARG A 88 -10.19 1.27 -0.70
C ARG A 88 -10.45 2.04 0.59
N ALA A 89 -10.68 3.34 0.48
CA ALA A 89 -11.08 4.17 1.61
C ALA A 89 -12.50 3.79 2.06
N SER A 90 -12.73 3.67 3.37
CA SER A 90 -14.00 3.19 3.92
C SER A 90 -15.15 4.21 3.85
N ARG A 91 -14.86 5.51 3.76
CA ARG A 91 -15.85 6.59 3.82
C ARG A 91 -16.14 7.25 2.46
N THR A 92 -15.34 6.95 1.44
CA THR A 92 -15.40 7.62 0.14
C THR A 92 -14.90 6.66 -0.94
N VAL A 93 -15.38 6.80 -2.17
CA VAL A 93 -14.88 6.09 -3.37
C VAL A 93 -13.46 6.55 -3.76
N GLY A 94 -12.51 6.38 -2.85
CA GLY A 94 -11.11 6.75 -2.99
C GLY A 94 -10.17 5.59 -2.63
N TYR A 95 -8.89 5.75 -2.96
CA TYR A 95 -7.84 4.77 -2.71
C TYR A 95 -6.73 5.38 -1.85
N THR A 96 -6.14 4.61 -0.94
CA THR A 96 -5.03 5.03 -0.06
C THR A 96 -3.86 4.06 -0.20
N THR A 97 -2.63 4.56 -0.11
CA THR A 97 -1.43 3.72 -0.20
C THR A 97 -1.12 3.03 1.12
N ARG A 98 -0.72 1.76 1.07
CA ARG A 98 -0.35 0.99 2.26
C ARG A 98 1.14 1.19 2.51
N GLY A 99 1.48 1.98 3.53
CA GLY A 99 2.89 2.19 3.94
C GLY A 99 3.40 3.62 3.86
N GLN A 100 2.53 4.62 3.70
CA GLN A 100 2.89 6.05 3.84
C GLN A 100 1.95 6.69 4.87
N ALA A 101 1.94 6.16 6.09
CA ALA A 101 1.42 6.90 7.25
C ALA A 101 2.66 7.47 7.96
N SER A 102 2.77 8.80 7.96
CA SER A 102 3.72 9.56 8.77
C SER A 102 3.59 9.23 10.26
#